data_AF-A0AAV9BFG4-F1
#
_entry.id   AF-A0AAV9BFG4-F1
#
_cell.length_a   1.000
_cell.length_b   1.000
_cell.length_c   1.000
_cell.angle_alpha   90.00
_cell.angle_beta   90.00
_cell.angle_gamma   90.00
#
_symmetry.space_group_name_H-M   'P 1'
#
loop_
_entity.id
_entity.type
_entity.pdbx_description
1 polymer ?
#
loop_
_entity_poly.entity_id
_entity_poly.type
_entity_poly.pdbx_seq_one_letter_code
_entity_poly.pdbx_strand_id
1 'polypeptide(L)' 'MRTGPRLLTIQCAKGSKILQPPPRFGSPGSPSQYFPLEVFVLNGDSGQISVLNRSIS' A
#
# COMPACT_ATOMS: atom_id res chain seq x y z
N MET A 1 12.73 -5.07 -18.43
CA MET A 1 11.84 -5.94 -17.62
C MET A 1 12.22 -5.80 -16.15
N ARG A 2 11.27 -5.56 -15.24
CA ARG A 2 11.60 -5.38 -13.81
C ARG A 2 11.95 -6.74 -13.18
N THR A 3 13.17 -6.84 -12.66
CA THR A 3 13.71 -7.97 -11.89
C THR A 3 13.50 -7.70 -10.40
N GLY A 4 12.79 -8.59 -9.69
CA GLY A 4 12.54 -8.48 -8.24
C GLY A 4 11.33 -9.32 -7.78
N PRO A 5 11.14 -9.50 -6.46
CA PRO A 5 9.98 -10.22 -5.91
C PRO A 5 8.66 -9.59 -6.39
N ARG A 6 7.79 -10.41 -6.98
CA ARG A 6 6.49 -9.95 -7.54
C ARG A 6 5.30 -10.17 -6.62
N LEU A 7 5.51 -10.91 -5.54
CA LEU A 7 4.47 -11.29 -4.58
C LEU A 7 4.96 -10.96 -3.18
N LEU A 8 4.11 -10.29 -2.41
CA LEU A 8 4.33 -10.01 -1.00
C LEU A 8 3.24 -10.74 -0.22
N THR A 9 3.65 -11.65 0.65
CA THR A 9 2.76 -12.34 1.58
C THR A 9 2.90 -11.72 2.95
N ILE A 10 1.80 -11.36 3.59
CA ILE A 10 1.77 -10.80 4.94
C ILE A 10 0.90 -11.68 5.82
N GLN A 11 1.41 -12.04 7.00
CA GLN A 11 0.61 -12.68 8.03
C GLN A 11 -0.33 -11.65 8.65
N CYS A 12 -1.63 -11.96 8.68
CA CYS A 12 -2.64 -11.09 9.25
C CYS A 12 -3.69 -11.89 10.02
N ALA A 13 -4.31 -11.22 11.00
CA ALA A 13 -5.41 -11.80 11.76
C ALA A 13 -6.65 -11.98 10.88
N LYS A 14 -7.56 -12.88 11.27
CA LYS A 14 -8.83 -13.08 10.57
C LYS A 14 -9.60 -11.76 10.51
N GLY A 15 -10.23 -11.47 9.38
CA GLY A 15 -11.00 -10.23 9.20
C GLY A 15 -10.17 -8.98 8.91
N SER A 16 -8.84 -9.11 8.78
CA SER A 16 -8.00 -8.00 8.35
C SER A 16 -8.38 -7.49 6.96
N LYS A 17 -8.24 -6.18 6.72
CA LYS A 17 -8.59 -5.53 5.45
C LYS A 17 -7.42 -4.73 4.91
N ILE A 18 -7.21 -4.83 3.60
CA ILE A 18 -6.27 -3.97 2.88
C ILE A 18 -7.00 -2.67 2.54
N LEU A 19 -6.42 -1.54 2.91
CA LEU A 19 -6.91 -0.21 2.58
C LEU A 19 -5.97 0.43 1.58
N GLN A 20 -6.49 0.71 0.39
CA GLN A 20 -5.80 1.49 -0.64
C GLN A 20 -6.33 2.92 -0.58
N PRO A 21 -5.47 3.92 -0.31
CA PRO A 21 -5.85 5.32 -0.42
C PRO A 21 -6.34 5.62 -1.83
N PRO A 22 -7.28 6.57 -1.98
CA PRO A 22 -7.68 7.01 -3.29
C PRO A 22 -6.45 7.51 -4.06
N PRO A 23 -6.34 7.20 -5.37
CA PRO A 23 -5.26 7.73 -6.18
C PRO A 23 -5.25 9.26 -6.10
N ARG A 24 -4.11 9.83 -5.69
CA ARG A 24 -3.92 11.27 -5.74
C ARG A 24 -3.58 11.63 -7.18
N PHE A 25 -4.57 12.05 -7.94
CA PHE A 25 -4.30 12.68 -9.22
C PHE A 25 -3.58 14.00 -8.93
N GLY A 26 -2.30 14.09 -9.32
CA GLY A 26 -1.58 15.35 -9.31
C GLY A 26 -2.31 16.37 -10.19
N SER A 27 -2.17 17.65 -9.86
CA SER A 27 -2.66 18.75 -10.71
C SER A 27 -2.29 18.50 -12.18
N PRO A 28 -3.17 18.79 -13.15
CA PRO A 28 -2.80 18.75 -14.56
C PRO A 28 -1.57 19.66 -14.76
N GLY A 29 -0.45 19.07 -15.18
CA GLY A 29 0.83 19.76 -15.37
C GLY A 29 2.00 19.30 -14.49
N SER A 30 1.78 18.46 -13.47
CA SER A 30 2.90 17.83 -12.74
C SER A 30 3.47 16.67 -13.56
N PRO A 31 4.81 16.54 -13.73
CA PRO A 31 5.38 15.30 -14.27
C PRO A 31 4.85 14.15 -13.41
N SER A 32 4.41 13.08 -14.06
CA SER A 32 3.77 11.93 -13.43
C SER A 32 4.69 11.31 -12.38
N GLN A 33 4.64 11.82 -11.16
CA GLN A 33 5.34 11.24 -10.04
C GLN A 33 4.50 10.03 -9.64
N TYR A 34 4.90 8.85 -10.13
CA TYR A 34 4.37 7.59 -9.66
C TYR A 34 4.71 7.50 -8.17
N PHE A 35 3.78 7.93 -7.34
CA PHE A 35 3.84 7.67 -5.92
C PHE A 35 3.40 6.22 -5.72
N PRO A 36 4.31 5.31 -5.30
CA PRO A 36 3.87 3.97 -4.94
C PRO A 36 2.76 4.11 -3.90
N LEU A 37 1.61 3.51 -4.17
CA LEU A 37 0.47 3.56 -3.27
C LEU A 37 0.92 3.05 -1.90
N GLU A 38 0.83 3.90 -0.88
CA GLU A 38 0.93 3.47 0.50
C GLU A 38 -0.27 2.57 0.76
N VAL A 39 -0.02 1.28 0.96
CA VAL A 39 -1.07 0.32 1.29
C VAL A 39 -1.09 0.17 2.80
N PHE A 40 -2.27 0.16 3.40
CA PHE A 40 -2.45 -0.04 4.83
C PHE A 40 -3.17 -1.37 5.09
N VAL A 41 -2.93 -1.98 6.24
CA VAL A 41 -3.68 -3.11 6.75
C VAL A 41 -4.37 -2.72 8.04
N LEU A 42 -5.70 -2.84 8.04
CA LEU A 42 -6.54 -2.76 9.23
C LEU A 42 -6.66 -4.16 9.83
N ASN A 43 -6.23 -4.32 11.08
CA ASN A 43 -6.43 -5.55 11.85
C ASN A 43 -7.91 -5.65 12.26
N GLY A 44 -8.56 -6.75 11.90
CA GLY A 44 -9.99 -6.96 12.18
C GLY A 44 -10.32 -7.13 13.67
N ASP A 45 -9.39 -7.66 14.45
CA ASP A 45 -9.59 -7.95 15.88
C ASP A 45 -9.25 -6.74 16.75
N SER A 46 -8.14 -6.04 16.46
CA SER A 46 -7.66 -4.93 17.28
C SER A 46 -8.06 -3.54 16.76
N GLY A 47 -8.54 -3.43 15.53
CA GLY A 47 -8.83 -2.15 14.87
C GLY A 47 -7.59 -1.31 14.55
N GLN A 48 -6.38 -1.83 14.78
CA GLN A 48 -5.14 -1.10 14.51
C GLN A 48 -4.81 -1.07 13.03
N ILE A 49 -4.19 0.04 12.58
CA ILE A 49 -3.78 0.25 11.18
C ILE A 49 -2.26 0.22 11.09
N SER A 50 -1.74 -0.61 10.18
CA SER A 50 -0.31 -0.75 9.89
C SER A 50 0.00 -0.39 8.44
N VAL A 51 1.18 0.19 8.17
CA VAL A 51 1.65 0.51 6.81
C VAL A 51 2.35 -0.70 6.21
N LEU A 52 1.91 -1.15 5.04
CA LEU A 52 2.45 -2.31 4.34
C LEU A 52 3.70 -1.99 3.52
N ASN A 53 3.87 -0.71 3.14
CA ASN A 53 4.86 -0.28 2.16
C ASN A 53 5.65 0.94 2.68
N ARG A 54 6.61 0.72 3.60
CA ARG A 54 7.57 1.75 4.01
C ARG A 54 8.89 1.72 3.23
N SER A 55 9.13 0.70 2.42
CA SER A 55 10.42 0.48 1.75
C SER A 55 10.23 -0.06 0.33
N ILE A 56 9.79 0.80 -0.58
CA ILE A 56 10.35 0.75 -1.94
C ILE A 56 11.45 1.80 -1.95
N SER A 57 12.59 1.43 -1.39
CA SER A 57 13.87 2.11 -1.62
C SER A 57 14.42 1.69 -2.98
#